data_AF-A0A0A1X221-F1
#
_entry.id   AF-A0A0A1X221-F1
#
_cell.length_a   1.000
_cell.length_b   1.000
_cell.length_c   1.000
_cell.angle_alpha   90.00
_cell.angle_beta   90.00
_cell.angle_gamma   90.00
#
_symmetry.space_group_name_H-M   'P 1'
#
loop_
_entity.id
_entity.type
_entity.pdbx_description
1 polymer ?
#
loop_
_entity_poly.entity_id
_entity_poly.type
_entity_poly.pdbx_seq_one_letter_code
_entity_poly.pdbx_strand_id
1 'polypeptide(L)'
;PLPYYNNRSAWMTSVIWKKILIDLNQNLEKDNKQICLIVDNAPCHNTDEKFSNITIEFLPPNTTALIQPLDQGIIHSFKMEYRQILIKKQICALEKGLSIVEFLKSLTILDGINYANRAWNLVKQQTISNCFKKAGIDNIQFITDEIAATEGENYEWCTLDNEYIQCDNELVCFGTMSDEDIVADVLAVNQNSTEDEEVFAQSEACIKHPSTKNALLSLDSLRDYFCHNNIDPLEAFEDIENLILESSEKQKCQKKITDFLSKS
;
A
#
# COMPACT_ATOMS: atom_id res chain seq x y z
N PRO A 1 12.10 -4.37 1.71
CA PRO A 1 11.52 -3.05 1.37
C PRO A 1 11.18 -2.95 -0.12
N LEU A 2 10.00 -2.39 -0.46
CA LEU A 2 9.65 -2.07 -1.85
C LEU A 2 10.63 -1.01 -2.41
N PRO A 3 11.17 -1.18 -3.62
CA PRO A 3 11.99 -0.15 -4.26
C PRO A 3 11.19 1.16 -4.41
N TYR A 4 11.79 2.27 -4.00
CA TYR A 4 11.20 3.61 -4.12
C TYR A 4 12.02 4.47 -5.07
N TYR A 5 11.35 5.12 -6.01
CA TYR A 5 11.94 6.05 -6.97
C TYR A 5 11.24 7.40 -6.80
N ASN A 6 12.01 8.48 -6.71
CA ASN A 6 11.47 9.83 -6.59
C ASN A 6 11.81 10.68 -7.82
N ASN A 7 10.91 11.60 -8.12
CA ASN A 7 11.12 12.74 -8.99
C ASN A 7 10.18 13.88 -8.52
N ARG A 8 10.32 15.08 -9.09
CA ARG A 8 9.54 16.25 -8.65
C ARG A 8 8.03 16.11 -8.89
N SER A 9 7.62 15.45 -9.97
CA SER A 9 6.21 15.31 -10.35
C SER A 9 5.52 14.10 -9.72
N ALA A 10 6.26 13.22 -9.05
CA ALA A 10 5.82 11.89 -8.61
C ALA A 10 5.23 11.02 -9.76
N TRP A 11 5.61 11.29 -11.01
CA TRP A 11 5.12 10.57 -12.18
C TRP A 11 6.03 9.42 -12.58
N MET A 12 5.44 8.38 -13.20
CA MET A 12 6.20 7.39 -13.94
C MET A 12 6.82 8.03 -15.20
N THR A 13 8.13 7.88 -15.37
CA THR A 13 8.89 8.37 -16.52
C THR A 13 9.55 7.21 -17.25
N SER A 14 9.92 7.39 -18.53
CA SER A 14 10.67 6.37 -19.28
C SER A 14 12.00 6.00 -18.62
N VAL A 15 12.62 6.93 -17.90
CA VAL A 15 13.87 6.69 -17.15
C VAL A 15 13.62 5.75 -15.97
N ILE A 16 12.58 6.02 -15.17
CA ILE A 16 12.21 5.17 -14.03
C ILE A 16 11.75 3.80 -14.53
N TRP A 17 10.89 3.77 -15.55
CA TRP A 17 10.41 2.54 -16.18
C TRP A 17 11.56 1.65 -16.67
N LYS A 18 12.49 2.23 -17.43
CA LYS A 18 13.68 1.51 -17.91
C LYS A 18 14.52 0.96 -16.76
N LYS A 19 14.71 1.73 -15.68
CA LYS A 19 15.45 1.26 -14.50
C LYS A 19 14.76 0.05 -13.85
N ILE A 20 13.44 0.12 -13.67
CA ILE A 20 12.63 -1.00 -13.13
C ILE A 20 12.79 -2.25 -14.00
N LEU A 21 12.72 -2.12 -15.33
CA LEU A 21 12.87 -3.26 -16.24
C LEU A 21 14.27 -3.86 -16.22
N ILE A 22 15.33 -3.04 -16.10
CA ILE A 22 16.71 -3.54 -15.96
C ILE A 22 16.85 -4.34 -14.66
N ASP A 23 16.38 -3.78 -13.54
CA ASP A 23 16.46 -4.43 -12.23
C ASP A 23 15.66 -5.75 -12.22
N LEU A 24 14.46 -5.74 -12.81
CA LEU A 24 13.62 -6.93 -12.97
C LEU A 24 14.30 -7.99 -13.85
N ASN A 25 14.86 -7.61 -14.99
CA ASN A 25 15.52 -8.54 -15.90
C ASN A 25 16.71 -9.22 -15.22
N GLN A 26 17.53 -8.46 -14.47
CA GLN A 26 18.66 -9.03 -13.72
C GLN A 26 18.21 -10.03 -12.66
N ASN A 27 17.07 -9.81 -12.00
CA ASN A 27 16.53 -10.77 -11.04
C ASN A 27 16.01 -12.02 -11.74
N LEU A 28 15.33 -11.86 -12.87
CA LEU A 28 14.85 -12.99 -13.68
C LEU A 28 16.00 -13.82 -14.28
N GLU A 29 17.11 -13.19 -14.65
CA GLU A 29 18.34 -13.87 -15.07
C GLU A 29 18.91 -14.75 -13.95
N LYS A 30 19.01 -14.21 -12.73
CA LYS A 30 19.49 -14.95 -11.55
C LYS A 30 18.59 -16.14 -11.22
N ASP A 31 17.28 -15.94 -11.35
CA ASP A 31 16.27 -16.97 -11.06
C ASP A 31 16.08 -17.94 -12.23
N ASN A 32 16.75 -17.72 -13.37
CA ASN A 32 16.57 -18.44 -14.63
C ASN A 32 15.09 -18.53 -15.06
N LYS A 33 14.37 -17.42 -14.90
CA LYS A 33 12.95 -17.27 -15.27
C LYS A 33 12.82 -16.35 -16.48
N GLN A 34 11.85 -16.61 -17.34
CA GLN A 34 11.49 -15.73 -18.46
C GLN A 34 10.02 -15.36 -18.35
N ILE A 35 9.69 -14.10 -18.64
CA ILE A 35 8.31 -13.59 -18.55
C ILE A 35 7.91 -12.86 -19.83
N CYS A 36 6.60 -12.81 -20.06
CA CYS A 36 5.97 -11.85 -20.95
C CYS A 36 5.28 -10.77 -20.11
N LEU A 37 5.67 -9.52 -20.32
CA LEU A 37 5.14 -8.35 -19.64
C LEU A 37 4.17 -7.61 -20.58
N ILE A 38 2.90 -7.57 -20.20
CA ILE A 38 1.84 -6.93 -20.98
C ILE A 38 1.62 -5.52 -20.44
N VAL A 39 1.73 -4.51 -21.29
CA VAL A 39 1.65 -3.08 -20.90
C VAL A 39 0.73 -2.28 -21.84
N ASP A 40 0.17 -1.18 -21.34
CA ASP A 40 -0.53 -0.22 -22.18
C ASP A 40 0.44 0.64 -23.01
N ASN A 41 -0.11 1.50 -23.86
CA ASN A 41 0.66 2.40 -24.71
C ASN A 41 0.98 3.75 -24.03
N ALA A 42 1.13 3.79 -22.70
CA ALA A 42 1.52 5.02 -22.03
C ALA A 42 2.89 5.51 -22.55
N PRO A 43 3.10 6.83 -22.76
CA PRO A 43 4.36 7.34 -23.32
C PRO A 43 5.61 6.93 -22.52
N CYS A 44 5.47 6.77 -21.20
CA CYS A 44 6.56 6.34 -20.33
C CYS A 44 7.00 4.89 -20.56
N HIS A 45 6.16 4.03 -21.15
CA HIS A 45 6.49 2.62 -21.38
C HIS A 45 7.35 2.39 -22.63
N ASN A 46 7.52 3.41 -23.48
CA ASN A 46 8.40 3.32 -24.65
C ASN A 46 9.86 3.14 -24.22
N THR A 47 10.48 2.07 -24.69
CA THR A 47 11.88 1.73 -24.44
C THR A 47 12.46 1.02 -25.66
N ASP A 48 13.67 1.40 -26.08
CA ASP A 48 14.37 0.77 -27.22
C ASP A 48 15.23 -0.42 -26.78
N GLU A 49 15.34 -0.61 -25.47
CA GLU A 49 16.14 -1.63 -24.82
C GLU A 49 15.58 -3.03 -25.04
N LYS A 50 16.50 -3.96 -25.26
CA LYS A 50 16.20 -5.39 -25.36
C LYS A 50 16.59 -6.08 -24.08
N PHE A 51 15.66 -6.87 -23.54
CA PHE A 51 15.85 -7.66 -22.34
C PHE A 51 15.98 -9.13 -22.72
N SER A 52 16.83 -9.86 -22.01
CA SER A 52 17.12 -11.29 -22.23
C SER A 52 16.02 -12.19 -21.68
N ASN A 53 15.38 -11.78 -20.59
CA ASN A 53 14.42 -12.57 -19.82
C ASN A 53 13.02 -11.92 -19.74
N ILE A 54 12.83 -10.76 -20.37
CA ILE A 54 11.55 -10.06 -20.47
C ILE A 54 11.20 -9.84 -21.94
N THR A 55 10.06 -10.37 -22.36
CA THR A 55 9.39 -9.98 -23.60
C THR A 55 8.31 -8.96 -23.26
N ILE A 56 8.33 -7.78 -23.86
CA ILE A 56 7.32 -6.74 -23.62
C ILE A 56 6.31 -6.77 -24.77
N GLU A 57 5.03 -6.90 -24.45
CA GLU A 57 3.93 -6.90 -25.40
C GLU A 57 2.98 -5.73 -25.11
N PHE A 58 2.76 -4.89 -26.11
CA PHE A 58 1.88 -3.73 -25.99
C PHE A 58 0.43 -4.11 -26.34
N LEU A 59 -0.50 -3.71 -25.48
CA LEU A 59 -1.92 -3.85 -25.75
C LEU A 59 -2.32 -2.99 -26.97
N PRO A 60 -3.29 -3.42 -27.79
CA PRO A 60 -3.86 -2.57 -28.83
C PRO A 60 -4.30 -1.18 -28.33
N PRO A 61 -4.10 -0.11 -29.13
CA PRO A 61 -4.53 1.23 -28.75
C PRO A 61 -6.02 1.29 -28.38
N ASN A 62 -6.38 2.09 -27.37
CA ASN A 62 -7.76 2.31 -26.90
C ASN A 62 -8.50 1.06 -26.40
N THR A 63 -7.79 -0.02 -26.06
CA THR A 63 -8.41 -1.25 -25.53
C THR A 63 -8.13 -1.47 -24.04
N THR A 64 -7.35 -0.59 -23.39
CA THR A 64 -6.91 -0.68 -22.00
C THR A 64 -8.03 -1.09 -21.04
N ALA A 65 -9.14 -0.36 -21.00
CA ALA A 65 -10.26 -0.68 -20.11
C ALA A 65 -10.93 -2.05 -20.37
N LEU A 66 -10.76 -2.63 -21.57
CA LEU A 66 -11.37 -3.90 -21.95
C LEU A 66 -10.45 -5.09 -21.75
N ILE A 67 -9.15 -4.94 -21.99
CA ILE A 67 -8.23 -6.10 -22.04
C ILE A 67 -7.05 -5.99 -21.07
N GLN A 68 -6.88 -4.88 -20.35
CA GLN A 68 -5.82 -4.77 -19.35
C GLN A 68 -6.24 -5.45 -18.05
N PRO A 69 -5.56 -6.52 -17.60
CA PRO A 69 -5.94 -7.22 -16.37
C PRO A 69 -5.94 -6.32 -15.13
N LEU A 70 -5.03 -5.33 -15.07
CA LEU A 70 -4.98 -4.36 -13.98
C LEU A 70 -6.30 -3.59 -13.84
N ASP A 71 -6.89 -3.19 -14.96
CA ASP A 71 -8.17 -2.46 -15.02
C ASP A 71 -9.39 -3.38 -14.89
N GLN A 72 -9.22 -4.71 -15.01
CA GLN A 72 -10.30 -5.68 -14.83
C GLN A 72 -10.69 -5.95 -13.37
N GLY A 73 -10.04 -5.28 -12.42
CA GLY A 73 -10.40 -5.33 -11.00
C GLY A 73 -9.22 -5.42 -10.04
N ILE A 74 -8.00 -5.65 -10.52
CA ILE A 74 -6.81 -5.73 -9.66
C ILE A 74 -6.55 -4.37 -8.99
N ILE A 75 -6.56 -3.27 -9.75
CA ILE A 75 -6.38 -1.91 -9.20
C ILE A 75 -7.49 -1.60 -8.19
N HIS A 76 -8.74 -1.93 -8.52
CA HIS A 76 -9.87 -1.71 -7.60
C HIS A 76 -9.70 -2.50 -6.29
N SER A 77 -9.32 -3.79 -6.38
CA SER A 77 -9.05 -4.63 -5.22
C SER A 77 -7.92 -4.05 -4.37
N PHE A 78 -6.81 -3.65 -5.00
CA PHE A 78 -5.68 -3.04 -4.32
C PHE A 78 -6.08 -1.74 -3.59
N LYS A 79 -6.80 -0.84 -4.27
CA LYS A 79 -7.28 0.42 -3.68
C LYS A 79 -8.20 0.14 -2.49
N MET A 80 -9.11 -0.82 -2.62
CA MET A 80 -10.00 -1.21 -1.53
C MET A 80 -9.20 -1.65 -0.30
N GLU A 81 -8.24 -2.56 -0.44
CA GLU A 81 -7.39 -3.02 0.66
C GLU A 81 -6.58 -1.88 1.28
N TYR A 82 -5.96 -1.03 0.46
CA TYR A 82 -5.20 0.13 0.93
C TYR A 82 -6.08 1.09 1.77
N ARG A 83 -7.29 1.38 1.28
CA ARG A 83 -8.24 2.28 1.95
C ARG A 83 -8.78 1.69 3.24
N GLN A 84 -8.98 0.36 3.30
CA GLN A 84 -9.33 -0.32 4.54
C GLN A 84 -8.22 -0.20 5.59
N ILE A 85 -6.96 -0.43 5.20
CA ILE A 85 -5.80 -0.25 6.08
C ILE A 85 -5.78 1.18 6.62
N LEU A 86 -5.94 2.18 5.74
CA LEU A 86 -5.94 3.59 6.14
C LEU A 86 -7.05 3.92 7.14
N ILE A 87 -8.26 3.40 6.95
CA ILE A 87 -9.39 3.58 7.88
C ILE A 87 -9.08 2.93 9.24
N LYS A 88 -8.53 1.71 9.26
CA LYS A 88 -8.12 1.06 10.52
C LYS A 88 -7.11 1.90 11.28
N LYS A 89 -6.11 2.46 10.58
CA LYS A 89 -5.10 3.35 11.20
C LYS A 89 -5.72 4.68 11.69
N GLN A 90 -6.70 5.24 10.97
CA GLN A 90 -7.47 6.40 11.45
C GLN A 90 -8.26 6.08 12.73
N ILE A 91 -8.87 4.90 12.82
CA ILE A 91 -9.56 4.45 14.03
C ILE A 91 -8.57 4.30 15.19
N CYS A 92 -7.41 3.67 14.98
CA CYS A 92 -6.34 3.62 15.98
C CYS A 92 -5.96 5.01 16.49
N ALA A 93 -5.79 5.97 15.57
CA ALA A 93 -5.41 7.33 15.93
C ALA A 93 -6.48 8.02 16.78
N LEU A 94 -7.76 7.87 16.41
CA LEU A 94 -8.89 8.35 17.19
C LEU A 94 -8.92 7.74 18.60
N GLU A 95 -8.64 6.44 18.73
CA GLU A 95 -8.58 5.76 20.03
C GLU A 95 -7.38 6.20 20.88
N LYS A 96 -6.27 6.57 20.24
CA LYS A 96 -5.12 7.22 20.88
C LYS A 96 -5.44 8.67 21.30
N GLY A 97 -6.54 9.24 20.81
CA GLY A 97 -6.99 10.60 21.11
C GLY A 97 -6.48 11.66 20.13
N LEU A 98 -5.95 11.25 18.97
CA LEU A 98 -5.62 12.13 17.87
C LEU A 98 -6.86 12.42 17.03
N SER A 99 -6.96 13.62 16.48
CA SER A 99 -7.92 13.90 15.41
C SER A 99 -7.48 13.25 14.09
N ILE A 100 -8.44 13.05 13.17
CA ILE A 100 -8.14 12.55 11.81
C ILE A 100 -7.16 13.48 11.09
N VAL A 101 -7.27 14.80 11.29
CA VAL A 101 -6.39 15.79 10.65
C VAL A 101 -4.95 15.66 11.16
N GLU A 102 -4.77 15.45 12.46
CA GLU A 102 -3.43 15.22 13.04
C GLU A 102 -2.82 13.92 12.52
N PHE A 103 -3.60 12.85 12.47
CA PHE A 103 -3.15 11.57 11.90
C PHE A 103 -2.74 11.69 10.43
N LEU A 104 -3.56 12.33 9.59
CA LEU A 104 -3.23 12.47 8.17
C LEU A 104 -1.96 13.31 7.95
N LYS A 105 -1.69 14.28 8.83
CA LYS A 105 -0.46 15.08 8.80
C LYS A 105 0.76 14.32 9.30
N SER A 106 0.59 13.30 10.14
CA SER A 106 1.70 12.48 10.64
C SER A 106 2.12 11.37 9.67
N LEU A 107 1.34 11.10 8.62
CA LEU A 107 1.65 10.05 7.66
C LEU A 107 2.91 10.38 6.85
N THR A 108 3.85 9.45 6.85
CA THR A 108 5.08 9.53 6.06
C THR A 108 4.95 8.76 4.74
N ILE A 109 5.88 8.99 3.82
CA ILE A 109 6.00 8.18 2.59
C ILE A 109 6.27 6.71 2.94
N LEU A 110 7.04 6.46 4.01
CA LEU A 110 7.33 5.10 4.47
C LEU A 110 6.05 4.38 4.92
N ASP A 111 5.18 5.06 5.67
CA ASP A 111 3.86 4.52 6.01
C ASP A 111 3.05 4.18 4.76
N GLY A 112 3.04 5.09 3.78
CA GLY A 112 2.38 4.88 2.50
C GLY A 112 2.90 3.64 1.75
N ILE A 113 4.22 3.45 1.70
CA ILE A 113 4.86 2.29 1.07
C ILE A 113 4.51 1.01 1.83
N ASN A 114 4.55 1.02 3.16
CA ASN A 114 4.21 -0.14 3.99
C ASN A 114 2.73 -0.52 3.81
N TYR A 115 1.83 0.45 3.78
CA TYR A 115 0.40 0.21 3.53
C TYR A 115 0.16 -0.33 2.12
N ALA A 116 0.89 0.16 1.11
CA ALA A 116 0.83 -0.36 -0.26
C ALA A 116 1.33 -1.81 -0.34
N ASN A 117 2.47 -2.12 0.29
CA ASN A 117 3.00 -3.48 0.34
C ASN A 117 1.98 -4.45 0.95
N ARG A 118 1.37 -4.04 2.07
CA ARG A 118 0.36 -4.85 2.74
C ARG A 118 -0.92 -5.00 1.92
N ALA A 119 -1.41 -3.90 1.34
CA ALA A 119 -2.59 -3.94 0.48
C ALA A 119 -2.40 -4.92 -0.67
N TRP A 120 -1.22 -4.93 -1.30
CA TRP A 120 -0.88 -5.88 -2.35
C TRP A 120 -0.94 -7.34 -1.88
N ASN A 121 -0.39 -7.63 -0.71
CA ASN A 121 -0.41 -8.99 -0.14
C ASN A 121 -1.82 -9.46 0.24
N LEU A 122 -2.76 -8.55 0.48
CA LEU A 122 -4.17 -8.85 0.74
C LEU A 122 -4.98 -9.09 -0.56
N VAL A 123 -4.47 -8.67 -1.73
CA VAL A 123 -5.15 -8.95 -3.01
C VAL A 123 -5.14 -10.44 -3.27
N LYS A 124 -6.34 -11.04 -3.28
CA LYS A 124 -6.51 -12.48 -3.46
C LYS A 124 -6.00 -12.93 -4.84
N GLN A 125 -5.25 -14.02 -4.86
CA GLN A 125 -4.79 -14.67 -6.10
C GLN A 125 -5.95 -15.01 -7.05
N GLN A 126 -7.10 -15.40 -6.49
CA GLN A 126 -8.33 -15.65 -7.26
C GLN A 126 -8.84 -14.39 -7.97
N THR A 127 -8.74 -13.22 -7.35
CA THR A 127 -9.10 -11.93 -7.96
C THR A 127 -8.21 -11.68 -9.18
N ILE A 128 -6.89 -11.85 -9.02
CA ILE A 128 -5.92 -11.71 -10.11
C ILE A 128 -6.27 -12.67 -11.25
N SER A 129 -6.48 -13.96 -10.95
CA SER A 129 -6.86 -14.97 -11.95
C SER A 129 -8.10 -14.56 -12.75
N ASN A 130 -9.14 -14.12 -12.06
CA ASN A 130 -10.39 -13.74 -12.68
C ASN A 130 -10.23 -12.50 -13.56
N CYS A 131 -9.40 -11.54 -13.15
CA CYS A 131 -9.12 -10.33 -13.92
C CYS A 131 -8.39 -10.66 -15.24
N PHE A 132 -7.41 -11.56 -15.20
CA PHE A 132 -6.72 -12.03 -16.41
C PHE A 132 -7.64 -12.81 -17.34
N LYS A 133 -8.48 -13.73 -16.81
CA LYS A 133 -9.50 -14.43 -17.61
C LYS A 133 -10.47 -13.45 -18.26
N LYS A 134 -10.93 -12.45 -17.52
CA LYS A 134 -11.84 -11.41 -18.01
C LYS A 134 -11.20 -10.54 -19.10
N ALA A 135 -9.88 -10.34 -19.02
CA ALA A 135 -9.07 -9.71 -20.07
C ALA A 135 -8.83 -10.62 -21.30
N GLY A 136 -9.33 -11.86 -21.31
CA GLY A 136 -9.16 -12.82 -22.40
C GLY A 136 -7.85 -13.61 -22.34
N ILE A 137 -7.13 -13.56 -21.21
CA ILE A 137 -5.90 -14.31 -20.98
C ILE A 137 -6.25 -15.55 -20.14
N ASP A 138 -6.65 -16.61 -20.83
CA ASP A 138 -7.02 -17.89 -20.22
C ASP A 138 -5.80 -18.82 -20.05
N ASN A 139 -5.90 -19.80 -19.13
CA ASN A 139 -4.87 -20.80 -18.79
C ASN A 139 -3.67 -20.33 -17.95
N ILE A 140 -3.84 -19.34 -17.07
CA ILE A 140 -2.82 -19.03 -16.06
C ILE A 140 -2.83 -20.11 -14.97
N GLN A 141 -1.81 -20.96 -14.98
CA GLN A 141 -1.48 -21.81 -13.83
C GLN A 141 -0.62 -20.99 -12.89
N PHE A 142 -1.11 -20.75 -11.66
CA PHE A 142 -0.26 -20.17 -10.63
C PHE A 142 0.72 -21.22 -10.16
N ILE A 143 2.01 -20.91 -10.25
CA ILE A 143 3.02 -21.60 -9.47
C ILE A 143 2.77 -21.12 -8.03
N THR A 144 2.03 -21.91 -7.25
CA THR A 144 1.95 -21.70 -5.82
C THR A 144 3.28 -22.15 -5.22
N ASP A 145 4.20 -21.22 -5.02
CA ASP A 145 5.07 -21.35 -3.85
C ASP A 145 4.11 -21.28 -2.65
N GLU A 146 4.20 -22.26 -1.74
CA GLU A 146 3.45 -22.27 -0.48
C GLU A 146 3.86 -21.06 0.38
N ILE A 147 3.45 -19.85 -0.02
CA ILE A 147 3.31 -18.75 0.90
C ILE A 147 2.03 -19.09 1.65
N ALA A 148 2.18 -19.44 2.92
CA ALA A 148 1.06 -19.67 3.81
C ALA A 148 0.07 -18.53 3.59
N ALA A 149 -1.07 -18.84 2.98
CA ALA A 149 -2.18 -17.93 2.96
C ALA A 149 -2.50 -17.70 4.44
N THR A 150 -2.11 -16.55 4.97
CA THR A 150 -2.79 -16.04 6.14
C THR A 150 -4.24 -16.01 5.72
N GLU A 151 -5.06 -16.83 6.38
CA GLU A 151 -6.51 -16.79 6.23
C GLU A 151 -6.91 -15.37 6.64
N GLY A 152 -6.92 -14.46 5.67
CA GLY A 152 -7.42 -13.12 5.83
C GLY A 152 -8.88 -13.30 6.22
N GLU A 153 -9.16 -13.08 7.50
CA GLU A 153 -10.49 -13.19 8.07
C GLU A 153 -11.45 -12.44 7.16
N ASN A 154 -12.47 -13.15 6.66
CA ASN A 154 -13.59 -12.58 5.92
C ASN A 154 -14.39 -11.71 6.91
N TYR A 155 -13.84 -10.55 7.25
CA TYR A 155 -14.60 -9.50 7.91
C TYR A 155 -15.44 -8.82 6.85
N GLU A 156 -16.75 -9.02 6.96
CA GLU A 156 -17.77 -8.26 6.26
C GLU A 156 -17.78 -6.82 6.82
N TRP A 157 -16.70 -6.08 6.58
CA TRP A 157 -16.70 -4.63 6.72
C TRP A 157 -17.74 -4.11 5.73
N CYS A 158 -18.63 -3.20 6.17
CA CYS A 158 -19.56 -2.51 5.29
C CYS A 158 -18.81 -2.16 4.01
N THR A 159 -19.25 -2.66 2.85
CA THR A 159 -18.59 -2.41 1.57
C THR A 159 -18.21 -0.95 1.52
N LEU A 160 -16.90 -0.68 1.50
CA LEU A 160 -16.40 0.69 1.44
C LEU A 160 -17.11 1.38 0.28
N ASP A 161 -17.49 2.63 0.51
CA ASP A 161 -18.14 3.40 -0.53
C ASP A 161 -17.25 3.41 -1.78
N ASN A 162 -17.82 3.05 -2.92
CA ASN A 162 -17.12 3.06 -4.20
C ASN A 162 -16.59 4.46 -4.51
N GLU A 163 -17.28 5.52 -4.08
CA GLU A 163 -16.80 6.90 -4.21
C GLU A 163 -15.47 7.09 -3.47
N TYR A 164 -15.35 6.55 -2.25
CA TYR A 164 -14.11 6.64 -1.48
C TYR A 164 -12.98 5.78 -2.07
N ILE A 165 -13.29 4.59 -2.59
CA ILE A 165 -12.30 3.74 -3.28
C ILE A 165 -11.75 4.46 -4.52
N GLN A 166 -12.57 5.25 -5.21
CA GLN A 166 -12.27 5.89 -6.49
C GLN A 166 -11.87 7.36 -6.38
N CYS A 167 -11.72 7.90 -5.17
CA CYS A 167 -11.47 9.33 -4.96
C CYS A 167 -10.18 9.87 -5.62
N ASP A 168 -9.23 9.00 -5.97
CA ASP A 168 -7.97 9.32 -6.63
C ASP A 168 -7.95 9.02 -8.14
N ASN A 169 -9.08 8.66 -8.75
CA ASN A 169 -9.13 8.28 -10.17
C ASN A 169 -8.73 9.42 -11.14
N GLU A 170 -8.85 10.68 -10.73
CA GLU A 170 -8.46 11.85 -11.53
C GLU A 170 -6.99 12.23 -11.36
N LEU A 171 -6.25 11.53 -10.50
CA LEU A 171 -4.83 11.82 -10.26
C LEU A 171 -3.99 11.40 -11.48
N VAL A 172 -3.22 12.34 -12.02
CA VAL A 172 -2.28 12.07 -13.11
C VAL A 172 -1.01 11.46 -12.53
N CYS A 173 -0.65 10.26 -13.00
CA CYS A 173 0.48 9.48 -12.49
C CYS A 173 1.59 9.21 -13.53
N PHE A 174 1.43 9.69 -14.77
CA PHE A 174 2.40 9.53 -15.85
C PHE A 174 2.26 10.67 -16.88
N GLY A 175 3.35 11.01 -17.58
CA GLY A 175 3.37 12.07 -18.58
C GLY A 175 4.75 12.28 -19.21
N THR A 176 4.83 13.09 -20.27
CA THR A 176 6.10 13.55 -20.84
C THR A 176 6.63 14.71 -20.01
N MET A 177 7.81 14.57 -19.44
CA MET A 177 8.48 15.67 -18.74
C MET A 177 8.75 16.82 -19.75
N SER A 178 8.47 18.06 -19.36
CA SER A 178 8.89 19.22 -20.16
C SER A 178 10.41 19.38 -20.13
N ASP A 179 10.98 20.08 -21.11
CA ASP A 179 12.42 20.37 -21.14
C ASP A 179 12.87 21.12 -19.86
N GLU A 180 11.98 21.94 -19.30
CA GLU A 180 12.17 22.62 -18.01
C GLU A 180 12.23 21.64 -16.82
N ASP A 181 11.40 20.59 -16.82
CA ASP A 181 11.40 19.57 -15.77
C ASP A 181 12.67 18.69 -15.82
N ILE A 182 13.18 18.41 -17.02
CA ILE A 182 14.42 17.65 -17.23
C ILE A 182 15.63 18.42 -16.68
N VAL A 183 15.71 19.72 -16.95
CA VAL A 183 16.81 20.58 -16.47
C VAL A 183 16.79 20.71 -14.95
N ALA A 184 15.60 20.77 -14.34
CA ALA A 184 15.44 20.87 -12.89
C ALA A 184 15.87 19.60 -12.13
N ASP A 185 15.62 18.42 -12.71
CA ASP A 185 16.00 17.13 -12.10
C ASP A 185 17.52 16.89 -12.13
N VAL A 186 18.23 17.34 -13.17
CA VAL A 186 19.70 17.26 -13.24
C VAL A 186 20.37 18.16 -12.19
N LEU A 187 19.73 19.27 -11.81
CA LEU A 187 20.25 20.23 -10.83
C LEU A 187 20.00 19.82 -9.37
N ALA A 188 19.06 18.91 -9.10
CA ALA A 188 18.66 18.52 -7.74
C ALA A 188 19.53 17.42 -7.09
N VAL A 189 20.50 16.84 -7.82
CA VAL A 189 21.34 15.73 -7.33
C VAL A 189 22.41 16.15 -6.30
N ASN A 190 22.55 17.45 -6.02
CA ASN A 190 23.51 17.96 -5.04
C ASN A 190 22.83 18.78 -3.93
N GLN A 191 22.44 18.14 -2.83
CA GLN A 191 22.66 18.59 -1.43
C GLN A 191 22.00 17.65 -0.40
N ASN A 192 22.78 17.31 0.64
CA ASN A 192 22.53 16.35 1.72
C ASN A 192 21.64 16.88 2.87
N SER A 193 21.06 15.93 3.64
CA SER A 193 20.96 15.76 5.14
C SER A 193 20.50 16.95 6.02
N THR A 194 19.74 16.84 7.12
CA THR A 194 19.81 16.00 8.36
C THR A 194 18.50 16.18 9.17
N GLU A 195 17.95 15.13 9.82
CA GLU A 195 17.80 14.87 11.29
C GLU A 195 17.04 15.90 12.16
N ASP A 196 16.10 15.42 13.00
CA ASP A 196 15.92 15.82 14.41
C ASP A 196 15.01 14.84 15.19
N GLU A 197 15.41 14.51 16.43
CA GLU A 197 14.79 13.63 17.43
C GLU A 197 13.88 14.42 18.42
N GLU A 198 12.86 13.80 19.01
CA GLU A 198 12.23 14.29 20.27
C GLU A 198 11.82 13.16 21.24
N VAL A 199 11.76 13.52 22.53
CA VAL A 199 11.99 12.70 23.73
C VAL A 199 10.70 12.34 24.49
N PHE A 200 10.62 11.13 25.06
CA PHE A 200 9.50 10.64 25.89
C PHE A 200 9.55 11.07 27.37
N ALA A 201 8.37 11.20 28.00
CA ALA A 201 8.21 11.23 29.46
C ALA A 201 7.23 10.15 29.95
N GLN A 202 7.64 9.38 30.97
CA GLN A 202 6.88 8.30 31.62
C GLN A 202 6.17 8.79 32.91
N SER A 203 5.06 8.14 33.28
CA SER A 203 4.58 8.07 34.66
C SER A 203 3.82 6.76 34.95
N GLU A 204 4.06 6.18 36.12
CA GLU A 204 3.64 4.82 36.55
C GLU A 204 2.22 4.69 37.16
N ALA A 205 1.68 3.48 36.93
CA ALA A 205 0.89 2.58 37.79
C ALA A 205 -0.57 2.88 38.24
N CYS A 206 -1.50 2.10 37.68
CA CYS A 206 -2.52 1.32 38.42
C CYS A 206 -3.03 0.19 37.50
N ILE A 207 -3.00 -1.08 37.96
CA ILE A 207 -3.51 -2.23 37.18
C ILE A 207 -5.04 -2.15 37.11
N LYS A 208 -5.51 -1.50 36.05
CA LYS A 208 -6.80 -1.78 35.40
C LYS A 208 -6.45 -2.49 34.10
N HIS A 209 -7.31 -3.39 33.61
CA HIS A 209 -7.14 -3.95 32.26
C HIS A 209 -6.74 -2.82 31.30
N PRO A 210 -5.62 -2.95 30.56
CA PRO A 210 -5.14 -1.87 29.71
C PRO A 210 -6.26 -1.49 28.74
N SER A 211 -6.63 -0.21 28.71
CA SER A 211 -7.56 0.30 27.71
C SER A 211 -7.00 0.05 26.32
N THR A 212 -7.84 0.02 25.28
CA THR A 212 -7.40 -0.10 23.89
C THR A 212 -6.30 0.92 23.57
N LYS A 213 -6.46 2.16 24.05
CA LYS A 213 -5.45 3.21 24.00
C LYS A 213 -4.11 2.81 24.63
N ASN A 214 -4.12 2.28 25.86
CA ASN A 214 -2.88 1.88 26.54
C ASN A 214 -2.20 0.67 25.87
N ALA A 215 -2.99 -0.26 25.34
CA ALA A 215 -2.47 -1.39 24.58
C ALA A 215 -1.79 -0.93 23.28
N LEU A 216 -2.42 -0.02 22.53
CA LEU A 216 -1.85 0.57 21.31
C LEU A 216 -0.58 1.39 21.60
N LEU A 217 -0.57 2.19 22.66
CA LEU A 217 0.64 2.94 23.06
C LEU A 217 1.79 2.02 23.46
N SER A 218 1.49 0.90 24.12
CA SER A 218 2.52 -0.10 24.46
C SER A 218 3.06 -0.80 23.22
N LEU A 219 2.21 -1.02 22.21
CA LEU A 219 2.60 -1.58 20.91
C LEU A 219 3.53 -0.64 20.14
N ASP A 220 3.28 0.67 20.18
CA ASP A 220 4.18 1.67 19.57
C ASP A 220 5.56 1.65 20.23
N SER A 221 5.62 1.63 21.57
CA SER A 221 6.90 1.51 22.30
C SER A 221 7.68 0.24 21.92
N LEU A 222 6.98 -0.87 21.64
CA LEU A 222 7.61 -2.09 21.16
C LEU A 222 8.09 -1.93 19.71
N ARG A 223 7.29 -1.33 18.81
CA ARG A 223 7.73 -1.02 17.44
C ARG A 223 9.00 -0.20 17.45
N ASP A 224 9.03 0.88 18.23
CA ASP A 224 10.22 1.73 18.38
C ASP A 224 11.43 0.89 18.81
N TYR A 225 11.29 0.06 19.85
CA TYR A 225 12.38 -0.82 20.30
C TYR A 225 12.92 -1.72 19.18
N PHE A 226 12.06 -2.40 18.41
CA PHE A 226 12.52 -3.30 17.36
C PHE A 226 13.11 -2.55 16.15
N CYS A 227 12.54 -1.39 15.78
CA CYS A 227 13.10 -0.51 14.75
C CYS A 227 14.53 -0.08 15.11
N HIS A 228 14.80 0.30 16.36
CA HIS A 228 16.15 0.66 16.83
C HIS A 228 17.13 -0.53 16.79
N ASN A 229 16.64 -1.76 16.80
CA ASN A 229 17.45 -2.97 16.75
C ASN A 229 17.58 -3.57 15.33
N ASN A 230 17.14 -2.85 14.28
CA ASN A 230 17.13 -3.32 12.88
C ASN A 230 16.39 -4.65 12.68
N ILE A 231 15.41 -4.94 13.53
CA ILE A 231 14.51 -6.08 13.36
C ILE A 231 13.22 -5.51 12.78
N ASP A 232 12.71 -6.15 11.73
CA ASP A 232 11.45 -5.76 11.08
C ASP A 232 10.32 -6.75 11.43
N PRO A 233 9.64 -6.58 12.58
CA PRO A 233 8.50 -7.39 12.99
C PRO A 233 7.16 -6.81 12.51
N LEU A 234 7.14 -6.04 11.41
CA LEU A 234 5.98 -5.28 10.95
C LEU A 234 4.70 -6.12 10.88
N GLU A 235 4.77 -7.33 10.34
CA GLU A 235 3.63 -8.23 10.20
C GLU A 235 3.06 -8.66 11.57
N ALA A 236 3.92 -9.12 12.49
CA ALA A 236 3.49 -9.57 13.81
C ALA A 236 2.87 -8.44 14.66
N PHE A 237 3.42 -7.23 14.59
CA PHE A 237 2.85 -6.10 15.31
C PHE A 237 1.54 -5.62 14.72
N GLU A 238 1.37 -5.71 13.41
CA GLU A 238 0.12 -5.34 12.78
C GLU A 238 -1.00 -6.36 13.02
N ASP A 239 -0.70 -7.65 13.12
CA ASP A 239 -1.67 -8.66 13.55
C ASP A 239 -2.15 -8.39 14.97
N ILE A 240 -1.21 -8.10 15.88
CA ILE A 240 -1.54 -7.72 17.25
C ILE A 240 -2.36 -6.42 17.28
N GLU A 241 -2.03 -5.42 16.46
CA GLU A 241 -2.80 -4.18 16.34
C GLU A 241 -4.25 -4.45 15.91
N ASN A 242 -4.47 -5.28 14.87
CA ASN A 242 -5.81 -5.62 14.41
C ASN A 242 -6.60 -6.37 15.49
N LEU A 243 -5.97 -7.34 16.16
CA LEU A 243 -6.59 -8.09 17.25
C LEU A 243 -7.02 -7.18 18.41
N ILE A 244 -6.21 -6.16 18.74
CA ILE A 244 -6.54 -5.15 19.76
C ILE A 244 -7.78 -4.35 19.33
N LEU A 245 -7.84 -3.90 18.08
CA LEU A 245 -8.98 -3.16 17.54
C LEU A 245 -10.26 -4.00 17.50
N GLU A 246 -10.19 -5.23 17.00
CA GLU A 246 -11.32 -6.15 16.92
C GLU A 246 -11.87 -6.52 18.30
N SER A 247 -10.99 -6.75 19.26
CA SER A 247 -11.35 -6.92 20.67
C SER A 247 -12.12 -5.70 21.20
N SER A 248 -11.67 -4.49 20.84
CA SER A 248 -12.34 -3.25 21.23
C SER A 248 -13.70 -3.07 20.54
N GLU A 249 -13.85 -3.49 19.28
CA GLU A 249 -15.10 -3.41 18.53
C GLU A 249 -16.15 -4.38 19.07
N LYS A 250 -15.75 -5.62 19.40
CA LYS A 250 -16.61 -6.62 20.04
C LYS A 250 -17.14 -6.15 21.41
N GLN A 251 -16.48 -5.19 22.06
CA GLN A 251 -16.91 -4.57 23.31
C GLN A 251 -17.81 -3.32 23.12
N LYS A 252 -17.92 -2.77 21.91
CA LYS A 252 -18.73 -1.59 21.61
C LYS A 252 -20.16 -1.99 21.20
N CYS A 253 -21.07 -2.08 22.16
CA CYS A 253 -22.50 -2.16 21.86
C CYS A 253 -23.05 -0.80 21.41
N GLN A 254 -23.78 -0.76 20.29
CA GLN A 254 -24.52 0.43 19.85
C GLN A 254 -25.49 0.86 20.96
N LYS A 255 -25.31 2.06 21.50
CA LYS A 255 -26.21 2.63 22.51
C LYS A 255 -27.55 2.98 21.86
N LYS A 256 -28.66 2.73 22.55
CA LYS A 256 -29.98 3.10 22.05
C LYS A 256 -30.09 4.63 22.02
N ILE A 257 -30.88 5.18 21.11
CA ILE A 257 -31.13 6.63 21.05
C ILE A 257 -31.66 7.19 22.37
N THR A 258 -32.33 6.35 23.16
CA THR A 258 -32.80 6.64 24.52
C THR A 258 -31.67 6.88 25.52
N ASP A 259 -30.49 6.27 25.31
CA ASP A 259 -29.32 6.45 26.18
C ASP A 259 -28.65 7.81 25.98
N PHE A 260 -28.91 8.46 24.84
CA PHE A 260 -28.47 9.83 24.56
C PHE A 260 -29.43 10.85 25.19
N LEU A 261 -30.74 10.58 25.13
CA LEU A 261 -31.78 11.47 25.65
C LEU A 261 -31.94 11.42 27.18
N SER A 262 -31.41 10.38 27.85
CA SER A 262 -31.43 10.29 29.33
C SER A 262 -30.36 11.14 30.03
N LYS A 263 -29.48 11.80 29.27
CA LYS A 263 -28.45 12.72 29.77
C LYS A 263 -28.79 14.20 29.58
N SER A 264 -30.01 14.51 29.13
CA SER A 264 -30.56 15.87 29.03
C SER A 264 -31.53 16.12 30.19
#